data_AF-A0A1G7V058-F1
#
_entry.id   AF-A0A1G7V058-F1
#
_cell.length_a   1.000
_cell.length_b   1.000
_cell.length_c   1.000
_cell.angle_alpha   90.00
_cell.angle_beta   90.00
_cell.angle_gamma   90.00
#
_symmetry.space_group_name_H-M   'P 1'
#
loop_
_entity.id
_entity.type
_entity.pdbx_description
1 polymer ?
#
loop_
_entity_poly.entity_id
_entity_poly.type
_entity_poly.pdbx_seq_one_letter_code
_entity_poly.pdbx_strand_id
1 'polypeptide(L)' 'MTTSQPPTPEARANVTEHNVDTRAELLPEEESAGGSEDARGQAEAILAESEERTLHPDADEGGHRTSAETV' A
#
# COMPACT_ATOMS: atom_id res chain seq x y z
N MET A 1 13.67 -8.08 1.50
CA MET A 1 13.04 -8.89 0.42
C MET A 1 11.55 -8.67 0.57
N THR A 2 10.95 -7.78 -0.22
CA THR A 2 9.48 -7.65 -0.22
C THR A 2 8.94 -8.96 -0.75
N THR A 3 8.13 -9.66 0.04
CA THR A 3 7.56 -10.93 -0.38
C THR A 3 6.69 -10.64 -1.61
N SER A 4 7.06 -11.17 -2.78
CA SER A 4 6.31 -10.99 -4.04
C SER A 4 5.01 -11.80 -4.06
N GLN A 5 4.39 -12.03 -2.91
CA GLN A 5 3.15 -12.77 -2.84
C GLN A 5 2.01 -11.84 -3.28
N PRO A 6 1.19 -12.25 -4.27
CA PRO A 6 0.03 -11.46 -4.63
C PRO A 6 -0.93 -11.37 -3.43
N PRO A 7 -1.61 -10.23 -3.24
CA PRO A 7 -2.53 -10.03 -2.13
C PRO A 7 -3.67 -11.06 -2.17
N THR A 8 -4.10 -11.49 -0.99
CA THR A 8 -5.18 -12.45 -0.83
C THR A 8 -6.51 -11.92 -1.39
N PRO A 9 -7.47 -12.80 -1.74
CA PRO A 9 -8.79 -12.38 -2.19
C PRO A 9 -9.53 -11.52 -1.15
N GLU A 10 -9.30 -11.77 0.14
CA GLU A 10 -9.90 -10.99 1.24
C GLU A 10 -9.32 -9.58 1.28
N ALA A 11 -7.98 -9.43 1.17
CA ALA A 11 -7.34 -8.12 1.07
C ALA A 11 -7.86 -7.30 -0.12
N ARG A 12 -8.06 -7.95 -1.28
CA ARG A 12 -8.65 -7.30 -2.46
C ARG A 12 -10.11 -6.91 -2.26
N ALA A 13 -10.89 -7.71 -1.52
CA ALA A 13 -12.29 -7.41 -1.23
C ALA A 13 -12.47 -6.20 -0.30
N ASN A 14 -11.47 -5.88 0.53
CA ASN A 14 -11.48 -4.68 1.37
C ASN A 14 -11.14 -3.41 0.60
N VAL A 15 -10.57 -3.52 -0.61
CA VAL A 15 -10.32 -2.36 -1.47
C VAL A 15 -11.65 -1.87 -2.05
N THR A 16 -12.11 -0.71 -1.59
CA THR A 16 -13.34 -0.08 -2.07
C THR A 16 -13.04 0.91 -3.20
N GLU A 17 -14.02 1.13 -4.09
CA GLU A 17 -13.91 2.14 -5.16
C GLU A 17 -13.58 3.53 -4.61
N HIS A 18 -14.15 3.91 -3.46
CA HIS A 18 -13.88 5.20 -2.83
C HIS A 18 -12.41 5.34 -2.40
N ASN A 19 -11.81 4.28 -1.87
CA ASN A 19 -10.39 4.28 -1.49
C ASN A 19 -9.50 4.39 -2.73
N VAL A 20 -9.85 3.69 -3.81
CA VAL A 20 -9.13 3.75 -5.09
C VAL A 20 -9.24 5.16 -5.69
N ASP A 21 -10.44 5.75 -5.72
CA ASP A 21 -10.67 7.11 -6.20
C ASP A 21 -9.77 8.11 -5.47
N THR A 22 -9.85 8.11 -4.14
CA THR A 22 -9.12 9.06 -3.29
C THR A 22 -7.60 8.89 -3.43
N ARG A 23 -7.11 7.65 -3.58
CA ARG A 23 -5.68 7.38 -3.69
C ARG A 23 -5.13 7.55 -5.11
N ALA A 24 -5.99 7.45 -6.13
CA ALA A 24 -5.62 7.71 -7.52
C ALA A 24 -5.55 9.21 -7.85
N GLU A 25 -6.00 10.08 -6.94
CA GLU A 25 -5.81 11.53 -7.05
C GLU A 25 -4.32 11.87 -7.07
N LEU A 26 -3.85 12.35 -8.21
CA LEU A 26 -2.47 12.80 -8.39
C LEU A 26 -2.29 14.19 -7.80
N LEU A 27 -1.13 14.43 -7.20
CA LEU A 27 -0.74 15.78 -6.80
C LEU A 27 -0.46 16.65 -8.04
N PRO A 28 -0.62 17.99 -7.94
CA PRO A 28 -0.36 18.89 -9.06
C PRO A 28 1.06 18.75 -9.66
N GLU A 29 2.05 18.44 -8.82
CA GLU A 29 3.42 18.19 -9.25
C GLU A 29 3.55 16.89 -10.04
N GLU A 30 2.79 15.85 -9.68
CA GLU A 30 2.76 14.56 -10.36
C GLU A 30 2.06 14.67 -11.71
N GLU A 31 0.95 15.40 -11.78
CA GLU A 31 0.29 15.74 -13.06
C GLU A 31 1.24 16.50 -13.98
N SER A 32 1.97 17.48 -13.43
CA SER A 32 2.96 18.27 -14.18
C SER A 32 4.15 17.44 -14.67
N ALA A 33 4.48 16.35 -13.98
CA ALA A 33 5.52 15.40 -14.36
C ALA A 33 5.04 14.35 -15.40
N GLY A 34 3.80 14.44 -15.85
CA GLY A 34 3.21 13.53 -16.84
C GLY A 34 2.26 12.47 -16.25
N GLY A 35 2.10 12.43 -14.93
CA GLY A 35 1.20 11.53 -14.23
C GLY A 35 1.48 10.03 -14.44
N SER A 36 0.60 9.20 -13.89
CA SER A 36 0.56 7.77 -14.21
C SER A 36 -0.51 7.50 -15.26
N GLU A 37 -0.20 6.67 -16.27
CA GLU A 37 -1.17 6.22 -17.28
C GLU A 37 -2.28 5.36 -16.67
N ASP A 38 -2.04 4.75 -15.51
CA ASP A 38 -2.98 3.89 -14.79
C ASP A 38 -2.93 4.17 -13.27
N ALA A 39 -3.27 5.39 -12.89
CA ALA A 39 -3.27 5.81 -11.48
C ALA A 39 -4.21 4.94 -10.62
N ARG A 40 -5.35 4.51 -11.16
CA ARG A 40 -6.31 3.64 -10.46
C ARG A 40 -5.75 2.25 -10.17
N GLY A 41 -5.17 1.55 -11.15
CA GLY A 41 -4.66 0.20 -10.89
C GLY A 41 -3.41 0.22 -10.01
N GLN A 42 -2.60 1.29 -10.06
CA GLN A 42 -1.55 1.50 -9.07
C GLN A 42 -2.13 1.71 -7.66
N ALA A 43 -3.16 2.55 -7.52
CA ALA A 43 -3.85 2.75 -6.25
C ALA A 43 -4.45 1.46 -5.71
N GLU A 44 -5.14 0.68 -6.55
CA GLU A 44 -5.71 -0.62 -6.19
C GLU A 44 -4.63 -1.60 -5.70
N ALA A 45 -3.52 -1.72 -6.42
CA ALA A 45 -2.43 -2.63 -6.06
C ALA A 45 -1.81 -2.27 -4.70
N ILE A 46 -1.56 -0.98 -4.45
CA ILE A 46 -0.98 -0.52 -3.19
C ILE A 46 -1.97 -0.72 -2.03
N LEU A 47 -3.25 -0.44 -2.25
CA LEU A 47 -4.29 -0.64 -1.24
C LEU A 47 -4.42 -2.12 -0.90
N ALA A 48 -4.47 -3.00 -1.91
CA ALA A 48 -4.54 -4.44 -1.69
C ALA A 48 -3.32 -4.98 -0.93
N GLU A 49 -2.11 -4.49 -1.21
CA GLU A 49 -0.91 -4.84 -0.44
C GLU A 49 -1.00 -4.31 1.01
N SER A 50 -1.57 -3.13 1.21
CA SER A 50 -1.72 -2.54 2.54
C SER A 50 -2.76 -3.28 3.37
N GLU A 51 -3.87 -3.71 2.76
CA GLU A 51 -4.87 -4.59 3.37
C GLU A 51 -4.26 -5.95 3.72
N GLU A 52 -3.43 -6.52 2.83
CA GLU A 52 -2.71 -7.77 3.10
C GLU A 52 -1.84 -7.65 4.35
N ARG A 53 -1.01 -6.59 4.48
CA ARG A 53 -0.20 -6.39 5.71
C ARG A 53 -1.05 -6.15 6.96
N THR A 54 -2.26 -5.63 6.79
CA THR A 54 -3.18 -5.38 7.92
C THR A 54 -3.85 -6.67 8.39
N LEU A 55 -4.27 -7.53 7.47
CA LEU A 55 -4.92 -8.82 7.74
C LEU A 55 -3.90 -9.91 8.13
N HIS A 56 -2.75 -9.89 7.46
CA HIS A 56 -1.65 -10.85 7.58
C HIS A 56 -0.35 -10.10 7.92
N PRO A 57 -0.25 -9.52 9.14
CA PRO A 57 0.96 -8.83 9.54
C PRO A 57 2.16 -9.79 9.51
N ASP A 58 3.23 -9.39 8.84
CA ASP A 58 4.47 -10.16 8.83
C ASP A 58 4.99 -10.29 10.26
N ALA A 59 5.35 -11.51 10.67
CA ALA A 59 5.83 -11.81 12.02
C ALA A 59 7.10 -11.02 12.43
N ASP A 60 7.80 -10.43 11.45
CA ASP A 60 9.06 -9.70 11.63
C ASP A 60 8.88 -8.16 11.71
N GLU A 61 7.70 -7.61 11.43
CA GLU A 61 7.42 -6.15 11.50
C GLU A 61 7.33 -5.64 12.96
N GLY A 62 7.54 -6.51 13.96
CA GLY A 62 7.61 -6.17 15.38
C GLY A 62 8.97 -5.60 15.83
N GLY A 63 9.94 -5.45 14.92
CA GLY A 63 11.26 -4.87 15.17
C GLY A 63 11.24 -3.36 15.39
N HIS A 64 10.34 -2.84 16.24
CA HIS A 64 10.52 -1.51 16.78
C HIS A 64 11.85 -1.50 17.53
N ARG A 65 12.86 -0.78 17.02
CA ARG A 65 14.01 -0.42 17.86
C ARG A 65 13.45 0.22 19.11
N THR A 66 13.65 -0.45 20.24
CA THR A 66 13.26 0.10 21.51
C THR A 66 14.24 1.22 21.83
N SER A 67 13.77 2.29 22.48
CA SER A 67 14.64 3.42 22.85
C SER A 67 15.85 3.04 23.71
N ALA A 68 15.95 1.79 24.17
CA ALA A 68 17.10 1.21 24.86
C ALA A 68 18.31 0.91 23.94
N GLU A 69 18.15 0.92 22.62
CA GLU A 69 19.22 0.58 21.66
C GLU A 69 20.06 1.77 21.19
N THR A 70 19.81 2.97 21.72
CA THR A 70 20.67 4.15 21.49
C THR A 70 21.62 4.33 22.66
N VAL A 71 22.83 3.76 22.56
CA VAL A 71 23.99 4.03 23.44
C VAL A 71 25.00 4.87 22.68
#